data_AF-A0A1W9GQJ1-F1
#
_entry.id   AF-A0A1W9GQJ1-F1
#
_cell.length_a   1.000
_cell.length_b   1.000
_cell.length_c   1.000
_cell.angle_alpha   90.00
_cell.angle_beta   90.00
_cell.angle_gamma   90.00
#
_symmetry.space_group_name_H-M   'P 1'
#
loop_
_entity.id
_entity.type
_entity.pdbx_description
1 polymer ?
#
loop_
_entity_poly.entity_id
_entity_poly.type
_entity_poly.pdbx_seq_one_letter_code
_entity_poly.pdbx_strand_id
1 'polypeptide(L)'
;MKIVIGALATTSAILFALSMASANPALLPKHEGYPMMDSGSPVTGQPTANDPGQSDARGEASLLKSAESVKNAEQNLQKLDNARITEGQGAGRLPKVQGPQIKIAPPVASATKIAPDRKIK
;
A
#
# COMPACT_ATOMS: atom_id res chain seq x y z
N MET A 1 -32.64 40.04 30.56
CA MET A 1 -31.29 40.26 29.97
C MET A 1 -30.18 39.47 30.67
N LYS A 2 -30.02 39.54 32.00
CA LYS A 2 -28.90 38.86 32.71
C LYS A 2 -28.81 37.35 32.48
N ILE A 3 -29.95 36.64 32.49
CA ILE A 3 -30.02 35.19 32.23
C ILE A 3 -29.58 34.85 30.80
N VAL A 4 -30.00 35.67 29.81
CA VAL A 4 -29.67 35.46 28.39
C VAL A 4 -28.18 35.70 28.13
N ILE A 5 -27.60 36.73 28.74
CA ILE A 5 -26.17 37.03 28.64
C ILE A 5 -25.34 35.92 29.32
N GLY A 6 -25.77 35.44 30.47
CA GLY A 6 -25.12 34.31 31.16
C GLY A 6 -25.18 33.01 30.35
N ALA A 7 -26.32 32.71 29.72
CA ALA A 7 -26.49 31.54 28.86
C ALA A 7 -25.63 31.62 27.58
N LEU A 8 -25.49 32.81 27.00
CA LEU A 8 -24.63 33.02 25.83
C LEU A 8 -23.14 32.88 26.19
N ALA A 9 -22.71 33.48 27.31
CA ALA A 9 -21.33 33.38 27.77
C ALA A 9 -20.92 31.94 28.07
N THR A 10 -21.81 31.16 28.70
CA THR A 10 -21.55 29.74 29.00
C THR A 10 -21.50 28.88 27.75
N THR A 11 -22.44 29.04 26.81
CA THR A 11 -22.40 28.30 25.54
C THR A 11 -21.18 28.66 24.69
N SER A 12 -20.80 29.94 24.61
CA SER A 12 -19.58 30.37 23.92
C SER A 12 -18.31 29.80 24.56
N ALA A 13 -18.21 29.77 25.89
CA ALA A 13 -17.06 29.20 26.58
C ALA A 13 -16.94 27.68 26.33
N ILE A 14 -18.06 26.96 26.34
CA ILE A 14 -18.11 25.52 26.06
C ILE A 14 -17.65 25.24 24.62
N LEU A 15 -18.20 25.96 23.63
CA LEU A 15 -17.84 25.79 22.22
C LEU A 15 -16.37 26.11 21.95
N PHE A 16 -15.81 27.13 22.61
CA PHE A 16 -14.40 27.48 22.51
C PHE A 16 -13.49 26.35 23.06
N ALA A 17 -13.84 25.77 24.22
CA ALA A 17 -13.09 24.65 24.78
C ALA A 17 -13.14 23.40 23.88
N LEU A 18 -14.30 23.10 23.29
CA LEU A 18 -14.46 22.00 22.32
C LEU A 18 -13.63 22.20 21.05
N SER A 19 -13.52 23.43 20.56
CA SER A 19 -12.69 23.76 19.39
C SER A 19 -11.21 23.41 19.63
N MET A 20 -10.68 23.71 20.82
CA MET A 20 -9.30 23.36 21.18
C MET A 20 -9.08 21.85 21.26
N ALA A 21 -10.08 21.08 21.68
CA ALA A 21 -10.00 19.61 21.68
C ALA A 21 -9.99 19.03 20.26
N SER A 22 -10.78 19.58 19.32
CA SER A 22 -10.78 19.15 17.91
C SER A 22 -9.51 19.51 17.13
N ALA A 23 -8.77 20.52 17.61
CA ALA A 23 -7.49 20.94 17.02
C ALA A 23 -6.29 20.20 17.63
N ASN A 24 -6.51 19.18 18.46
CA ASN A 24 -5.43 18.42 19.06
C ASN A 24 -4.75 17.52 18.00
N PRO A 25 -3.48 17.78 17.63
CA PRO A 25 -2.76 16.97 16.65
C PRO A 25 -2.62 15.50 17.08
N ALA A 26 -2.76 15.20 18.38
CA ALA A 26 -2.76 13.82 18.89
C ALA A 26 -3.96 12.97 18.44
N LEU A 27 -5.02 13.60 17.89
CA LEU A 27 -6.19 12.91 17.34
C LEU A 27 -6.03 12.54 15.85
N LEU A 28 -4.96 12.97 15.19
CA LEU A 28 -4.68 12.55 13.83
C LEU A 28 -4.33 11.05 13.79
N PRO A 29 -4.76 10.31 12.75
CA PRO A 29 -4.35 8.93 12.56
C PRO A 29 -2.82 8.80 12.55
N LYS A 30 -2.29 8.03 13.49
CA LYS A 30 -0.87 7.75 13.60
C LYS A 30 -0.44 6.77 12.52
N HIS A 31 0.64 7.10 11.83
CA HIS A 31 1.25 6.24 10.82
C HIS A 31 2.65 5.83 11.28
N GLU A 32 2.89 4.53 11.41
CA GLU A 32 4.20 3.98 11.73
C GLU A 32 5.23 4.37 10.65
N GLY A 33 6.52 4.41 11.01
CA GLY A 33 7.61 4.66 10.06
C GLY A 33 8.18 6.08 10.04
N TYR A 34 7.83 6.91 11.03
CA TYR A 34 8.45 8.20 11.27
C TYR A 34 9.09 8.27 12.66
N PRO A 35 10.24 7.60 12.89
CA PRO A 35 10.90 7.52 14.19
C PRO A 35 11.63 8.83 14.56
N MET A 36 10.85 9.84 14.91
CA MET A 36 11.32 11.04 15.63
C MET A 36 10.85 11.07 17.10
N MET A 37 10.39 9.93 17.62
CA MET A 37 10.08 9.78 19.04
C MET A 37 11.39 10.05 19.78
N ASP A 38 11.49 11.20 20.44
CA ASP A 38 12.63 11.67 21.24
C ASP A 38 13.77 12.44 20.52
N SER A 39 13.54 13.10 19.39
CA SER A 39 14.52 14.06 18.86
C SER A 39 14.49 15.40 19.62
N GLY A 40 14.97 15.40 20.86
CA GLY A 40 15.25 16.62 21.60
C GLY A 40 16.51 17.32 21.07
N SER A 41 16.52 18.65 21.05
CA SER A 41 17.73 19.44 20.84
C SER A 41 18.77 19.01 21.87
N PRO A 42 20.00 18.61 21.48
CA PRO A 42 21.02 18.15 22.42
C PRO A 42 21.52 19.28 23.34
N VAL A 43 21.17 20.53 23.04
CA VAL A 43 21.59 21.72 23.79
C VAL A 43 20.48 22.22 24.72
N THR A 44 19.23 22.19 24.25
CA THR A 44 18.10 22.83 24.97
C THR A 44 17.03 21.85 25.45
N GLY A 45 17.12 20.57 25.07
CA GLY A 45 16.11 19.55 25.37
C GLY A 45 14.76 19.79 24.69
N GLN A 46 14.64 20.85 23.89
CA GLN A 46 13.40 21.19 23.21
C GLN A 46 13.10 20.19 22.08
N PRO A 47 11.84 19.74 21.90
CA PRO A 47 11.47 18.89 20.77
C PRO A 47 11.85 19.55 19.45
N THR A 48 12.55 18.82 18.58
CA THR A 48 12.93 19.31 17.23
C THR A 48 11.85 19.05 16.18
N ALA A 49 10.90 18.15 16.45
CA ALA A 49 9.70 17.96 15.64
C ALA A 49 8.44 18.44 16.35
N ASN A 50 7.51 18.94 15.54
CA ASN A 50 6.16 19.31 15.96
C ASN A 50 5.23 18.08 16.10
N ASP A 51 5.66 16.91 15.63
CA ASP A 51 4.96 15.63 15.77
C ASP A 51 5.90 14.63 16.49
N PRO A 52 5.52 14.13 17.69
CA PRO A 52 6.25 13.04 18.32
C PRO A 52 6.25 11.85 17.37
N GLY A 53 7.43 11.47 16.90
CA GLY A 53 7.55 10.41 15.91
C GLY A 53 6.88 9.10 16.35
N GLN A 54 6.48 8.32 15.36
CA GLN A 54 5.84 7.02 15.55
C GLN A 54 6.86 5.90 15.64
N SER A 55 6.43 4.77 16.20
CA SER A 55 7.24 3.56 16.21
C SER A 55 7.69 3.20 14.80
N ASP A 56 8.92 2.72 14.70
CA ASP A 56 9.49 2.21 13.46
C ASP A 56 8.60 1.13 12.84
N ALA A 57 8.20 1.33 11.59
CA ALA A 57 7.53 0.31 10.80
C ALA A 57 8.60 -0.69 10.29
N ARG A 58 8.74 -1.87 10.91
CA ARG A 58 9.70 -2.91 10.47
C ARG A 58 9.06 -4.29 10.30
N GLY A 59 9.71 -5.12 9.49
CA GLY A 59 9.42 -6.56 9.38
C GLY A 59 8.17 -6.90 8.58
N GLU A 60 7.62 -8.08 8.84
CA GLU A 60 6.49 -8.67 8.11
C GLU A 60 5.22 -7.82 8.19
N ALA A 61 4.95 -7.17 9.33
CA ALA A 61 3.79 -6.30 9.50
C ALA A 61 3.79 -5.11 8.51
N SER A 62 4.95 -4.47 8.30
CA SER A 62 5.10 -3.39 7.31
C SER A 62 4.88 -3.89 5.88
N LEU A 63 5.38 -5.10 5.57
CA LEU A 63 5.22 -5.71 4.25
C LEU A 63 3.74 -6.02 3.98
N LEU A 64 3.05 -6.64 4.94
CA LEU A 64 1.63 -6.93 4.84
C LEU A 64 0.79 -5.65 4.69
N LYS A 65 1.03 -4.63 5.52
CA LYS A 65 0.33 -3.33 5.45
C LYS A 65 0.55 -2.62 4.12
N SER A 66 1.77 -2.70 3.57
CA SER A 66 2.10 -2.17 2.24
C SER A 66 1.37 -2.93 1.13
N ALA A 67 1.32 -4.27 1.23
CA ALA A 67 0.60 -5.11 0.28
C ALA A 67 -0.92 -4.85 0.31
N GLU A 68 -1.49 -4.51 1.47
CA GLU A 68 -2.90 -4.12 1.55
C GLU A 68 -3.20 -2.75 0.93
N SER A 69 -2.25 -1.81 0.94
CA SER A 69 -2.44 -0.47 0.38
C SER A 69 -2.69 -0.48 -1.14
N VAL A 70 -2.19 -1.50 -1.84
CA VAL A 70 -2.30 -1.65 -3.29
C VAL A 70 -3.46 -2.55 -3.74
N LYS A 71 -4.27 -3.10 -2.82
CA LYS A 71 -5.44 -3.93 -3.17
C LYS A 71 -6.42 -3.20 -4.11
N ASN A 72 -6.52 -1.88 -3.99
CA ASN A 72 -7.38 -1.06 -4.86
C ASN A 72 -6.74 -0.75 -6.23
N ALA A 73 -5.47 -1.09 -6.44
CA ALA A 73 -4.71 -0.86 -7.67
C ALA A 73 -4.60 -2.13 -8.53
N GLU A 74 -5.39 -3.17 -8.25
CA GLU A 74 -5.44 -4.34 -9.12
C GLU A 74 -6.14 -4.01 -10.44
N GLN A 75 -5.42 -4.15 -11.54
CA GLN A 75 -5.93 -3.91 -12.88
C GLN A 75 -6.69 -5.14 -13.39
N ASN A 76 -8.00 -5.19 -13.17
CA ASN A 76 -8.88 -6.22 -13.75
C ASN A 76 -9.38 -5.84 -15.15
N LEU A 77 -8.46 -5.56 -16.07
CA LEU A 77 -8.81 -5.30 -17.47
C LEU A 77 -8.92 -6.62 -18.24
N GLN A 78 -10.14 -7.01 -18.61
CA GLN A 78 -10.36 -8.07 -19.58
C GLN A 78 -10.19 -7.51 -20.99
N LYS A 79 -9.14 -7.95 -21.69
CA LYS A 79 -8.96 -7.63 -23.10
C LYS A 79 -10.03 -8.38 -23.91
N LEU A 80 -10.91 -7.68 -24.61
CA LEU A 80 -12.01 -8.31 -25.36
C LEU A 80 -11.52 -9.34 -26.39
N ASP A 81 -10.36 -9.10 -27.00
CA ASP A 81 -9.71 -10.03 -27.94
C ASP A 81 -9.31 -11.37 -27.30
N ASN A 82 -9.19 -11.42 -25.97
CA ASN A 82 -8.75 -12.57 -25.21
C ASN A 82 -9.92 -13.45 -24.73
N ALA A 83 -11.16 -13.17 -25.15
CA ALA A 83 -12.36 -13.92 -24.71
C ALA A 83 -12.27 -15.44 -24.96
N ARG A 84 -11.43 -15.87 -25.91
CA ARG A 84 -11.17 -17.28 -26.20
C ARG A 84 -10.14 -17.93 -25.28
N ILE A 85 -9.43 -17.20 -24.43
CA ILE A 85 -8.37 -17.75 -23.58
C ILE A 85 -8.99 -18.40 -22.34
N THR A 86 -8.75 -19.70 -22.17
CA THR A 86 -9.24 -20.48 -21.02
C THR A 86 -8.25 -20.51 -19.87
N GLU A 87 -6.96 -20.53 -20.17
CA GLU A 87 -5.91 -20.70 -19.16
C GLU A 87 -4.60 -20.09 -19.64
N GLY A 88 -3.99 -19.24 -18.81
CA GLY A 88 -2.63 -18.73 -19.02
C GLY A 88 -1.59 -19.79 -18.69
N GLN A 89 -0.54 -19.93 -19.50
CA GLN A 89 0.52 -20.95 -19.32
C GLN A 89 1.88 -20.35 -18.92
N GLY A 90 1.90 -19.08 -18.49
CA GLY A 90 3.12 -18.33 -18.18
C GLY A 90 3.76 -17.65 -19.39
N ALA A 91 4.83 -16.88 -19.14
CA ALA A 91 5.50 -16.09 -20.17
C ALA A 91 6.15 -16.98 -21.27
N GLY A 92 6.06 -16.53 -22.53
CA GLY A 92 6.66 -17.21 -23.67
C GLY A 92 5.94 -18.49 -24.13
N ARG A 93 4.81 -18.86 -23.50
CA ARG A 93 3.98 -20.01 -23.89
C ARG A 93 2.63 -19.54 -24.43
N LEU A 94 2.15 -20.20 -25.48
CA LEU A 94 0.81 -19.96 -25.97
C LEU A 94 -0.21 -20.38 -24.92
N PRO A 95 -1.22 -19.55 -24.62
CA PRO A 95 -2.29 -19.90 -23.70
C PRO A 95 -3.18 -21.01 -24.27
N LYS A 96 -3.94 -21.66 -23.39
CA LYS A 96 -5.03 -22.52 -23.84
C LYS A 96 -6.18 -21.66 -24.33
N VAL A 97 -6.79 -22.07 -25.43
CA VAL A 97 -7.90 -21.33 -26.05
C VAL A 97 -9.10 -22.23 -26.28
N GLN A 98 -10.32 -21.70 -26.22
CA GLN A 98 -11.49 -22.36 -26.78
C GLN A 98 -11.27 -22.55 -28.29
N GLY A 99 -11.41 -23.80 -28.77
CA GLY A 99 -11.21 -24.18 -30.16
C GLY A 99 -9.90 -24.94 -30.40
N PRO A 100 -9.46 -25.07 -31.67
CA PRO A 100 -8.26 -25.81 -32.03
C PRO A 100 -7.01 -25.23 -31.37
N GLN A 101 -6.27 -26.08 -30.63
CA GLN A 101 -5.03 -25.68 -29.98
C GLN A 101 -3.88 -25.70 -30.99
N ILE A 102 -3.23 -24.55 -31.17
CA ILE A 102 -2.02 -24.47 -32.00
C ILE A 102 -0.88 -25.18 -31.25
N LYS A 103 -0.37 -26.26 -31.82
CA LYS A 103 0.85 -26.93 -31.37
C LYS A 103 2.02 -26.38 -32.17
N ILE A 104 2.89 -25.61 -31.52
CA ILE A 104 4.17 -25.23 -32.12
C ILE A 104 5.13 -26.39 -31.86
N ALA A 105 5.28 -27.25 -32.86
CA ALA A 105 6.38 -28.21 -32.87
C ALA A 105 7.61 -27.53 -33.51
N PRO A 106 8.81 -27.73 -32.97
CA PRO A 106 10.02 -27.27 -33.63
C PRO A 106 10.14 -27.94 -35.01
N PRO A 107 10.64 -27.23 -36.04
CA PRO A 107 10.71 -27.76 -37.41
C PRO A 107 11.60 -29.00 -37.53
N VAL A 108 12.50 -29.21 -36.56
CA VAL A 108 13.31 -30.42 -36.41
C VAL A 108 13.31 -30.86 -34.94
N ALA A 109 12.99 -32.13 -34.68
CA ALA A 109 12.96 -32.69 -33.33
C ALA A 109 14.34 -32.78 -32.66
N SER A 110 15.42 -32.74 -33.44
CA SER A 110 16.80 -32.92 -33.00
C SER A 110 17.48 -31.64 -32.52
N ALA A 111 17.11 -30.45 -33.04
CA ALA A 111 17.83 -29.21 -32.72
C ALA A 111 17.50 -28.64 -31.33
N THR A 112 16.32 -28.99 -30.78
CA THR A 112 15.82 -28.49 -29.48
C THR A 112 15.94 -29.49 -28.35
N LYS A 113 16.31 -30.74 -28.62
CA LYS A 113 16.59 -31.71 -27.56
C LYS A 113 17.95 -31.38 -26.95
N ILE A 114 17.96 -30.80 -25.74
CA ILE A 114 19.17 -30.81 -24.91
C ILE A 114 19.34 -32.27 -24.48
N ALA A 115 20.16 -33.00 -25.23
CA ALA A 115 20.62 -34.30 -24.79
C ALA A 115 21.55 -34.11 -23.56
N PRO A 116 21.51 -35.01 -22.56
CA PRO A 116 22.23 -34.84 -21.29
C PRO A 116 23.76 -34.71 -21.45
N ASP A 117 24.28 -35.02 -22.63
CA ASP A 117 25.68 -34.98 -23.06
C ASP A 117 26.11 -33.65 -23.70
N ARG A 118 25.22 -32.65 -23.83
CA ARG A 118 25.56 -31.34 -24.42
C ARG A 118 26.49 -30.54 -23.51
N LYS A 119 27.80 -30.59 -23.77
CA LYS A 119 28.77 -29.67 -23.15
C LYS A 119 28.71 -28.30 -23.84
N ILE A 120 28.33 -27.27 -23.10
CA ILE A 120 28.52 -25.88 -23.50
C ILE A 120 30.00 -25.56 -23.24
N LYS A 121 30.74 -25.21 -24.29
CA LYS A 121 32.09 -24.65 -24.18
C LYS A 121 32.02 -23.14 -24.06
#